data_AF-K9KFJ2-F1
#
_entry.id   AF-K9KFJ2-F1
#
_cell.length_a   1.000
_cell.length_b   1.000
_cell.length_c   1.000
_cell.angle_alpha   90.00
_cell.angle_beta   90.00
_cell.angle_gamma   90.00
#
_symmetry.space_group_name_H-M   'P 1'
#
loop_
_entity.id
_entity.type
_entity.pdbx_description
1 polymer ?
#
loop_
_entity_poly.entity_id
_entity_poly.type
_entity_poly.pdbx_seq_one_letter_code
_entity_poly.pdbx_strand_id
1 'polypeptide(L)'
;LSSHLQHHFSLSSVYSHYFPDTGIPEVTTCHSRSAITVDYIFYSAEKEDVAEKPGAEVALVGGLKLLARLSLLTEQDLWTVNGLPNENNSSDHLPLLAKFRLEL
;
A
#
# COMPACT_ATOMS: atom_id res chain seq x y z
N LEU A 1 2.21 -4.27 33.93
CA LEU A 1 2.11 -5.21 32.80
C LEU A 1 2.30 -4.42 31.53
N SER A 2 3.30 -4.76 30.71
CA SER A 2 3.48 -4.13 29.41
C SER A 2 2.60 -4.86 28.39
N SER A 3 1.64 -4.16 27.79
CA SER A 3 0.71 -4.69 26.78
C SER A 3 1.16 -4.25 25.39
N HIS A 4 2.27 -4.79 24.91
CA HIS A 4 2.76 -4.55 23.54
C HIS A 4 2.40 -5.71 22.62
N LEU A 5 1.84 -5.38 21.45
CA LEU A 5 1.74 -6.30 20.32
C LEU A 5 2.95 -6.08 19.41
N GLN A 6 3.58 -7.17 19.00
CA GLN A 6 4.77 -7.15 18.15
C GLN A 6 4.64 -8.28 17.13
N HIS A 7 5.26 -8.09 15.97
CA HIS A 7 5.44 -9.11 14.95
C HIS A 7 6.87 -9.05 14.42
N HIS A 8 7.34 -10.12 13.80
CA HIS A 8 8.71 -10.20 13.25
C HIS A 8 8.79 -9.91 11.74
N PHE A 9 7.66 -9.65 11.08
CA PHE A 9 7.65 -9.27 9.67
C PHE A 9 8.17 -7.84 9.45
N SER A 10 8.93 -7.64 8.38
CA SER A 10 9.38 -6.33 7.91
C SER A 10 8.52 -5.88 6.73
N LEU A 11 7.31 -5.40 7.02
CA LEU A 11 6.31 -5.08 5.99
C LEU A 11 6.38 -3.60 5.57
N SER A 12 6.26 -3.36 4.27
CA SER A 12 5.97 -2.06 3.67
C SER A 12 4.64 -2.09 2.93
N SER A 13 3.94 -0.97 2.88
CA SER A 13 2.75 -0.80 2.02
C SER A 13 3.21 -0.45 0.60
N VAL A 14 2.54 -0.98 -0.42
CA VAL A 14 2.74 -0.56 -1.83
C VAL A 14 2.35 0.90 -2.04
N TYR A 15 1.29 1.34 -1.38
CA TYR A 15 0.69 2.67 -1.52
C TYR A 15 1.11 3.57 -0.37
N SER A 16 1.37 4.84 -0.67
CA SER A 16 1.78 5.86 0.31
C SER A 16 0.59 6.52 0.99
N HIS A 17 -0.64 6.26 0.51
CA HIS A 17 -1.92 6.77 1.00
C HIS A 17 -2.17 8.24 0.70
N TYR A 18 -1.17 8.96 0.20
CA TYR A 18 -1.25 10.35 -0.21
C TYR A 18 -0.46 10.55 -1.50
N PHE A 19 -0.99 11.44 -2.36
CA PHE A 19 -0.25 11.92 -3.54
C PHE A 19 0.91 12.81 -3.10
N PRO A 20 2.14 12.60 -3.62
CA PRO A 20 3.33 13.26 -3.11
C PRO A 20 3.33 14.78 -3.31
N ASP A 21 2.78 15.27 -4.43
CA ASP A 21 2.84 16.69 -4.79
C ASP A 21 1.76 17.53 -4.08
N THR A 22 0.61 16.93 -3.78
CA THR A 22 -0.57 17.65 -3.26
C THR A 22 -0.91 17.29 -1.83
N GLY A 23 -0.41 16.16 -1.31
CA GLY A 23 -0.79 15.63 -0.01
C GLY A 23 -2.25 15.19 0.07
N ILE A 24 -2.96 15.09 -1.06
CA ILE A 24 -4.36 14.64 -1.09
C ILE A 24 -4.40 13.12 -0.84
N PRO A 25 -5.35 12.61 -0.04
CA PRO A 25 -5.49 11.17 0.19
C PRO A 25 -5.78 10.39 -1.10
N GLU A 26 -5.10 9.27 -1.27
CA GLU A 26 -5.52 8.19 -2.16
C GLU A 26 -6.74 7.49 -1.53
N VAL A 27 -7.73 7.06 -2.33
CA VAL A 27 -8.88 6.29 -1.84
C VAL A 27 -8.95 4.93 -2.53
N THR A 28 -9.42 3.92 -1.79
CA THR A 28 -9.62 2.56 -2.32
C THR A 28 -11.09 2.18 -2.41
N THR A 29 -11.97 2.94 -1.74
CA THR A 29 -13.43 2.85 -1.87
C THR A 29 -14.04 4.26 -1.89
N CYS A 30 -15.15 4.46 -2.62
CA CYS A 30 -15.88 5.73 -2.66
C CYS A 30 -17.35 5.51 -2.99
N HIS A 31 -18.18 5.48 -1.96
CA HIS A 31 -19.63 5.31 -2.07
C HIS A 31 -20.36 6.37 -1.24
N SER A 32 -21.69 6.32 -1.19
CA SER A 32 -22.56 7.35 -0.58
C SER A 32 -22.30 7.71 0.89
N ARG A 33 -21.47 6.94 1.61
CA ARG A 33 -21.19 7.14 3.04
C ARG A 33 -19.71 7.33 3.36
N SER A 34 -18.81 7.04 2.43
CA SER A 34 -17.38 6.98 2.72
C SER A 34 -16.55 7.06 1.45
N ALA A 35 -15.41 7.72 1.55
CA ALA A 35 -14.36 7.75 0.54
C ALA A 35 -13.00 7.71 1.23
N ILE A 36 -12.42 6.52 1.40
CA ILE A 36 -11.23 6.30 2.24
C ILE A 36 -10.35 5.17 1.69
N THR A 37 -9.13 5.06 2.22
CA THR A 37 -8.26 3.89 2.00
C THR A 37 -8.51 2.85 3.10
N VAL A 38 -8.94 1.66 2.69
CA VAL A 38 -9.12 0.47 3.56
C VAL A 38 -8.48 -0.80 2.99
N ASP A 39 -7.98 -0.74 1.76
CA ASP A 39 -7.34 -1.86 1.07
C ASP A 39 -5.83 -1.67 0.99
N TYR A 40 -5.09 -2.75 1.22
CA TYR A 40 -3.63 -2.71 1.32
C TYR A 40 -3.00 -3.92 0.66
N ILE A 41 -1.90 -3.69 -0.05
CA ILE A 41 -0.93 -4.74 -0.38
C ILE A 41 0.31 -4.47 0.46
N PHE A 42 0.50 -5.28 1.51
CA PHE A 42 1.73 -5.28 2.28
C PHE A 42 2.70 -6.32 1.70
N TYR A 43 3.99 -5.97 1.66
CA TYR A 43 5.04 -6.86 1.17
C TYR A 43 6.29 -6.77 2.06
N SER A 44 7.06 -7.85 2.10
CA SER A 44 8.37 -7.85 2.74
C SER A 44 9.33 -7.02 1.90
N ALA A 45 9.71 -5.82 2.34
CA ALA A 45 10.63 -4.98 1.59
C ALA A 45 12.09 -5.42 1.80
N GLU A 46 12.92 -5.26 0.76
CA GLU A 46 14.38 -5.31 0.94
C GLU A 46 14.77 -4.24 1.98
N LYS A 47 15.60 -4.61 2.94
CA LYS A 47 16.18 -3.63 3.87
C LYS A 47 17.22 -2.83 3.08
N GLU A 48 17.05 -1.51 3.00
CA GLU A 48 18.19 -0.65 2.66
C GLU A 48 19.26 -0.89 3.72
N ASP A 49 20.49 -1.18 3.30
CA ASP A 49 21.63 -1.56 4.16
C ASP A 49 21.90 -0.52 5.26
N VAL A 50 21.18 -0.59 6.36
CA VAL A 50 21.55 0.09 7.61
C VAL A 50 22.59 -0.80 8.26
N ALA A 51 23.85 -0.57 7.87
CA ALA A 51 25.10 -1.04 8.48
C ALA A 51 24.92 -2.23 9.43
N GLU A 52 25.15 -3.44 8.91
CA GLU A 52 25.11 -4.69 9.67
C GLU A 52 25.87 -4.54 10.99
N LYS A 53 25.15 -4.56 12.11
CA LYS A 53 25.76 -4.80 13.42
C LYS A 53 26.12 -6.29 13.48
N PRO A 54 27.36 -6.65 13.88
CA PRO A 54 27.72 -8.05 14.02
C PRO A 54 26.89 -8.67 15.16
N GLY A 55 26.02 -9.63 14.82
CA GLY A 55 25.21 -10.38 15.80
C GLY A 55 23.69 -10.32 15.60
N ALA A 56 23.18 -9.70 14.55
CA ALA A 56 21.76 -9.82 14.21
C ALA A 56 21.49 -11.18 13.55
N GLU A 57 20.61 -11.98 14.15
CA GLU A 57 20.12 -13.24 13.59
C GLU A 57 19.68 -13.08 12.13
N VAL A 58 19.91 -14.13 11.35
CA VAL A 58 19.68 -14.25 9.90
C VAL A 58 18.27 -13.79 9.52
N ALA A 59 18.11 -12.49 9.27
CA ALA A 59 16.85 -11.90 8.88
C ALA A 59 16.69 -12.09 7.37
N LEU A 60 16.04 -13.20 6.99
CA LEU A 60 15.46 -13.49 5.68
C LEU A 60 16.08 -12.70 4.52
N VAL A 61 17.17 -13.22 3.98
CA VAL A 61 17.67 -12.88 2.65
C VAL A 61 16.50 -13.05 1.66
N GLY A 62 16.01 -11.95 1.07
CA GLY A 62 14.99 -12.00 0.01
C GLY A 62 13.76 -11.11 0.24
N GLY A 63 13.96 -9.81 0.49
CA GLY A 63 12.87 -8.85 0.35
C GLY A 63 12.44 -8.71 -1.11
N LEU A 64 11.22 -8.26 -1.35
CA LEU A 64 10.74 -7.87 -2.67
C LEU A 64 11.08 -6.40 -2.92
N LYS A 65 11.52 -6.11 -4.14
CA LYS A 65 11.62 -4.74 -4.65
C LYS A 65 10.35 -4.36 -5.39
N LEU A 66 9.67 -3.32 -4.92
CA LEU A 66 8.53 -2.73 -5.64
C LEU A 66 9.04 -2.03 -6.91
N LEU A 67 8.65 -2.54 -8.08
CA LEU A 67 9.05 -1.98 -9.38
C LEU A 67 8.05 -0.92 -9.88
N ALA A 68 6.77 -1.18 -9.68
CA ALA A 68 5.69 -0.31 -10.13
C ALA A 68 4.39 -0.60 -9.36
N ARG A 69 3.50 0.39 -9.34
CA ARG A 69 2.12 0.25 -8.89
C ARG A 69 1.18 0.96 -9.85
N LEU A 70 -0.05 0.48 -9.97
CA LEU A 70 -1.11 1.24 -10.62
C LEU A 70 -1.56 2.34 -9.65
N SER A 71 -1.48 3.61 -10.05
CA SER A 71 -1.87 4.74 -9.19
C SER A 71 -3.35 4.68 -8.82
N LEU A 72 -3.66 5.07 -7.59
CA LEU A 72 -5.04 5.26 -7.13
C LEU A 72 -5.57 6.64 -7.57
N LEU A 73 -6.79 6.93 -7.15
CA LEU A 73 -7.50 8.17 -7.41
C LEU A 73 -7.81 8.91 -6.11
N THR A 74 -8.18 10.19 -6.23
CA THR A 74 -8.74 10.96 -5.12
C THR A 74 -10.26 10.73 -5.01
N GLU A 75 -10.85 11.12 -3.88
CA GLU A 75 -12.31 11.18 -3.75
C GLU A 75 -12.93 12.09 -4.83
N GLN A 76 -12.31 13.23 -5.14
CA GLN A 76 -12.82 14.18 -6.13
C GLN A 76 -12.86 13.58 -7.54
N ASP A 77 -11.84 12.81 -7.91
CA ASP A 77 -11.80 12.12 -9.21
C ASP A 77 -12.97 11.13 -9.34
N LEU A 78 -13.25 10.37 -8.28
CA LEU A 78 -14.35 9.40 -8.29
C LEU A 78 -15.72 10.06 -8.30
N TRP A 79 -15.93 11.17 -7.60
CA TRP A 79 -17.19 11.90 -7.70
C TRP A 79 -17.40 12.58 -9.06
N THR A 80 -16.34 12.86 -9.81
CA THR A 80 -16.43 13.34 -11.21
C THR A 80 -17.08 12.29 -12.12
N VAL A 81 -17.04 11.02 -11.74
CA VAL A 81 -17.68 9.88 -12.45
C VAL A 81 -18.84 9.25 -11.66
N ASN A 82 -19.50 10.04 -10.79
CA ASN A 82 -20.65 9.62 -9.96
C ASN A 82 -20.33 8.55 -8.88
N GLY A 83 -19.10 8.52 -8.39
CA GLY A 83 -18.67 7.60 -7.33
C GLY A 83 -18.58 6.16 -7.80
N LEU A 84 -18.58 5.22 -6.84
CA LEU A 84 -18.55 3.79 -7.07
C LEU A 84 -19.70 3.06 -6.33
N PRO A 85 -20.21 1.93 -6.87
CA PRO A 85 -20.00 1.48 -8.24
C PRO A 85 -20.68 2.41 -9.25
N ASN A 86 -20.26 2.35 -10.52
CA ASN A 86 -20.85 3.10 -11.63
C ASN A 86 -20.92 2.23 -12.91
N GLU A 87 -21.32 2.82 -14.04
CA GLU A 87 -21.51 2.12 -15.32
C GLU A 87 -20.23 1.49 -15.89
N ASN A 88 -19.05 1.94 -15.47
CA ASN A 88 -17.75 1.42 -15.90
C ASN A 88 -17.01 0.64 -14.80
N ASN A 89 -17.34 0.87 -13.53
CA ASN A 89 -16.70 0.24 -12.39
C ASN A 89 -17.74 -0.47 -11.52
N SER A 90 -17.80 -1.79 -11.64
CA SER A 90 -18.87 -2.61 -11.04
C SER A 90 -18.67 -2.94 -9.55
N SER A 91 -17.60 -2.47 -8.92
CA SER A 91 -17.35 -2.58 -7.48
C SER A 91 -17.27 -1.18 -6.87
N ASP A 92 -17.64 -1.08 -5.60
CA ASP A 92 -17.40 0.09 -4.74
C ASP A 92 -15.93 0.25 -4.32
N HIS A 93 -15.05 -0.71 -4.65
CA HIS A 93 -13.61 -0.65 -4.43
C HIS A 93 -12.81 -0.59 -5.73
N LEU A 94 -11.68 0.11 -5.69
CA LEU A 94 -10.68 0.14 -6.76
C LEU A 94 -9.70 -1.04 -6.60
N PRO A 95 -9.33 -1.73 -7.70
CA PRO A 95 -8.33 -2.79 -7.63
C PRO A 95 -6.94 -2.20 -7.36
N LEU A 96 -6.26 -2.70 -6.34
CA LEU A 96 -4.83 -2.45 -6.13
C LEU A 96 -4.00 -3.38 -7.02
N LEU A 97 -2.94 -2.86 -7.63
CA LEU A 97 -2.06 -3.63 -8.49
C LEU A 97 -0.60 -3.20 -8.30
N ALA A 98 0.27 -4.18 -8.05
CA ALA A 98 1.69 -3.98 -7.83
C ALA A 98 2.53 -4.94 -8.68
N LYS A 99 3.71 -4.49 -9.09
CA LYS A 99 4.73 -5.31 -9.75
C LYS A 99 5.96 -5.40 -8.86
N PHE A 100 6.32 -6.61 -8.47
CA PHE A 100 7.49 -6.88 -7.64
C PHE A 100 8.60 -7.57 -8.42
N ARG A 101 9.83 -7.40 -7.94
CA ARG A 101 10.98 -8.25 -8.27
C ARG A 101 11.44 -8.97 -7.02
N LEU A 102 11.77 -10.24 -7.17
CA LEU A 102 12.55 -11.01 -6.22
C LEU A 102 13.96 -11.17 -6.81
N GLU A 103 14.98 -10.69 -6.12
CA GLU A 103 16.37 -10.98 -6.49
C GLU A 103 16.71 -12.39 -5.97
N LEU A 104 17.22 -13.26 -6.86
CA LEU A 104 17.50 -14.69 -6.59
C LEU A 104 19.00 -14.97 -6.58
#